data_AF-A0A942TPJ6-F1
#
_entry.id   AF-A0A942TPJ6-F1
#
_cell.length_a   1.000
_cell.length_b   1.000
_cell.length_c   1.000
_cell.angle_alpha   90.00
_cell.angle_beta   90.00
_cell.angle_gamma   90.00
#
_symmetry.space_group_name_H-M   'P 1'
#
loop_
_entity.id
_entity.type
_entity.pdbx_description
1 polymer ?
#
loop_
_entity_poly.entity_id
_entity_poly.type
_entity_poly.pdbx_seq_one_letter_code
_entity_poly.pdbx_strand_id
1 'polypeptide(L)'
;MDDQLLIMLAFMEGTGILAPFIFIFFHVLRQFLFIPVVILCMAGGILFGSFLGTVYSMAGLLLLSALFYFFIRKMPGTHAKLMKIKYKWFGRYTKMTVGQIAVLRLIPFFHYHLLNLCLLERRPDFRGFMKGAFATNLPLAFFYTVFGEFITHFTPTIAIVIISSLLLLFYILREKIVIMAWDDFFRHSNQEKNPC
;
A
#
# COMPACT_ATOMS: atom_id res chain seq x y z
N MET A 1 -30.55 -36.26 -0.54
CA MET A 1 -30.32 -34.96 0.13
C MET A 1 -28.84 -34.83 0.49
N ASP A 2 -28.16 -35.94 0.77
CA ASP A 2 -26.72 -36.01 1.07
C ASP A 2 -25.80 -35.69 -0.12
N ASP A 3 -26.19 -36.03 -1.36
CA ASP A 3 -25.37 -35.77 -2.55
C ASP A 3 -25.20 -34.27 -2.84
N GLN A 4 -26.20 -33.43 -2.55
CA GLN A 4 -26.09 -31.97 -2.71
C GLN A 4 -25.16 -31.36 -1.65
N LEU A 5 -25.13 -31.89 -0.44
CA LEU A 5 -24.20 -31.46 0.61
C LEU A 5 -22.77 -31.89 0.29
N LEU A 6 -22.57 -33.09 -0.25
CA LEU A 6 -21.27 -33.57 -0.72
C LEU A 6 -20.74 -32.74 -1.89
N ILE A 7 -21.59 -32.36 -2.85
CA ILE A 7 -21.20 -31.48 -3.95
C ILE A 7 -20.87 -30.07 -3.44
N MET A 8 -21.66 -29.50 -2.51
CA MET A 8 -21.37 -28.21 -1.90
C MET A 8 -20.06 -28.22 -1.07
N LEU A 9 -19.81 -29.27 -0.30
CA LEU A 9 -18.57 -29.45 0.47
C LEU A 9 -17.36 -29.63 -0.45
N ALA A 10 -17.47 -30.44 -1.51
CA ALA A 10 -16.41 -30.61 -2.50
C ALA A 10 -16.11 -29.31 -3.27
N PHE A 11 -17.14 -28.50 -3.58
CA PHE A 11 -16.95 -27.20 -4.21
C PHE A 11 -16.33 -26.17 -3.26
N MET A 12 -16.70 -26.20 -1.97
CA MET A 12 -16.09 -25.37 -0.94
C MET A 12 -14.64 -25.78 -0.63
N GLU A 13 -14.32 -27.08 -0.63
CA GLU A 13 -12.95 -27.58 -0.46
C GLU A 13 -12.07 -27.24 -1.67
N GLY A 14 -12.60 -27.38 -2.89
CA GLY A 14 -11.87 -27.06 -4.12
C GLY A 14 -11.61 -25.56 -4.30
N THR A 15 -12.56 -24.70 -3.94
CA THR A 15 -12.38 -23.24 -3.97
C THR A 15 -11.51 -22.72 -2.82
N GLY A 16 -11.55 -23.37 -1.65
CA GLY A 16 -10.70 -23.05 -0.50
C GLY A 16 -9.21 -23.21 -0.77
N ILE A 17 -8.81 -24.24 -1.53
CA ILE A 17 -7.40 -24.46 -1.93
C ILE A 17 -6.92 -23.43 -2.96
N LEU A 18 -7.81 -22.95 -3.85
CA LEU A 18 -7.45 -21.99 -4.89
C LEU A 18 -7.38 -20.54 -4.36
N ALA A 19 -8.09 -20.25 -3.27
CA ALA A 19 -8.19 -18.89 -2.71
C ALA A 19 -6.83 -18.24 -2.38
N PRO A 20 -5.84 -18.93 -1.76
CA PRO A 20 -4.51 -18.37 -1.54
C PRO A 20 -3.75 -18.04 -2.83
N PHE A 21 -3.88 -18.88 -3.87
CA PHE A 21 -3.21 -18.66 -5.15
C PHE A 21 -3.80 -17.44 -5.87
N ILE A 22 -5.12 -17.31 -5.88
CA ILE A 22 -5.83 -16.13 -6.40
C ILE A 22 -5.40 -14.88 -5.63
N PHE A 23 -5.33 -14.95 -4.30
CA PHE A 23 -4.92 -13.83 -3.46
C PHE A 23 -3.48 -13.37 -3.76
N ILE A 24 -2.53 -14.32 -3.90
CA ILE A 24 -1.15 -14.02 -4.30
C ILE A 24 -1.10 -13.40 -5.71
N PHE A 25 -1.93 -13.88 -6.63
CA PHE A 25 -2.06 -13.31 -7.97
C PHE A 25 -2.56 -11.86 -7.92
N PHE A 26 -3.58 -11.56 -7.12
CA PHE A 26 -4.05 -10.18 -6.90
C PHE A 26 -2.98 -9.28 -6.30
N HIS A 27 -2.13 -9.80 -5.40
CA HIS A 27 -0.97 -9.07 -4.88
C HIS A 27 -0.02 -8.59 -5.98
N VAL A 28 0.15 -9.38 -7.05
CA VAL A 28 0.93 -9.00 -8.24
C VAL A 28 0.13 -8.07 -9.14
N LEU A 29 -1.16 -8.35 -9.35
CA LEU A 29 -2.02 -7.58 -10.25
C LEU A 29 -2.24 -6.14 -9.77
N ARG A 30 -2.25 -5.91 -8.45
CA ARG A 30 -2.52 -4.60 -7.83
C ARG A 30 -1.66 -3.46 -8.40
N GLN A 31 -0.43 -3.76 -8.82
CA GLN A 31 0.51 -2.77 -9.34
C GLN A 31 0.02 -2.17 -10.67
N PHE A 32 -0.75 -2.94 -11.44
CA PHE A 32 -1.37 -2.50 -12.68
C PHE A 32 -2.70 -1.77 -12.44
N LEU A 33 -3.37 -2.07 -11.32
CA LEU A 33 -4.64 -1.48 -10.92
C LEU A 33 -4.48 -0.26 -9.99
N PHE A 34 -3.25 0.16 -9.68
CA PHE A 34 -2.94 1.24 -8.74
C PHE A 34 -3.56 1.06 -7.34
N ILE A 35 -3.83 -0.19 -6.93
CA ILE A 35 -4.44 -0.48 -5.64
C ILE A 35 -3.36 -0.46 -4.55
N PRO A 36 -3.54 0.32 -3.46
CA PRO A 36 -2.62 0.35 -2.34
C PRO A 36 -2.40 -1.04 -1.73
N VAL A 37 -1.15 -1.35 -1.37
CA VAL A 37 -0.76 -2.61 -0.71
C VAL A 37 -1.60 -2.91 0.53
N VAL A 38 -1.95 -1.85 1.27
CA VAL A 38 -2.67 -1.90 2.53
C VAL A 38 -4.02 -2.57 2.39
N ILE A 39 -4.76 -2.27 1.31
CA ILE A 39 -6.11 -2.81 1.09
C ILE A 39 -6.05 -4.33 0.93
N LEU A 40 -5.07 -4.82 0.16
CA LEU A 40 -4.91 -6.25 -0.06
C LEU A 40 -4.45 -6.97 1.22
N CYS A 41 -3.51 -6.41 1.97
CA CYS A 41 -3.11 -7.01 3.25
C CYS A 41 -4.29 -7.05 4.25
N MET A 42 -5.09 -5.99 4.35
CA MET A 42 -6.30 -5.99 5.18
C MET A 42 -7.31 -7.04 4.70
N ALA A 43 -7.55 -7.13 3.40
CA ALA A 43 -8.41 -8.16 2.83
C ALA A 43 -7.91 -9.58 3.15
N GLY A 44 -6.59 -9.81 3.14
CA GLY A 44 -6.01 -11.08 3.57
C GLY A 44 -6.32 -11.43 5.03
N GLY A 45 -6.30 -10.43 5.92
CA GLY A 45 -6.71 -10.59 7.31
C GLY A 45 -8.20 -10.88 7.48
N ILE A 46 -9.05 -10.20 6.71
CA ILE A 46 -10.51 -10.40 6.71
C ILE A 46 -10.88 -11.80 6.19
N LEU A 47 -10.20 -12.28 5.15
CA LEU A 47 -10.55 -13.53 4.46
C LEU A 47 -9.93 -14.78 5.11
N PHE A 48 -8.69 -14.69 5.59
CA PHE A 48 -7.91 -15.84 6.06
C PHE A 48 -7.49 -15.74 7.54
N GLY A 49 -7.84 -14.64 8.22
CA GLY A 49 -7.36 -14.32 9.57
C GLY A 49 -5.93 -13.78 9.58
N SER A 50 -5.46 -13.32 10.74
CA SER A 50 -4.15 -12.67 10.89
C SER A 50 -3.00 -13.56 10.48
N PHE A 51 -2.98 -14.82 10.91
CA PHE A 51 -1.83 -15.70 10.72
C PHE A 51 -1.67 -16.12 9.25
N LEU A 52 -2.67 -16.79 8.68
CA LEU A 52 -2.64 -17.23 7.28
C LEU A 52 -2.65 -16.04 6.32
N GLY A 53 -3.40 -14.98 6.64
CA GLY A 53 -3.38 -13.73 5.89
C GLY A 53 -1.99 -13.09 5.84
N THR A 54 -1.24 -13.10 6.94
CA THR A 54 0.18 -12.63 6.96
C THR A 54 1.04 -13.50 6.06
N VAL A 55 0.94 -14.82 6.16
CA VAL A 55 1.75 -15.76 5.38
C VAL A 55 1.51 -15.58 3.88
N TYR A 56 0.25 -15.54 3.44
CA TYR A 56 -0.09 -15.36 2.03
C TYR A 56 0.25 -13.96 1.51
N SER A 57 0.00 -12.91 2.32
CA SER A 57 0.39 -11.54 1.97
C SER A 57 1.91 -11.42 1.83
N MET A 58 2.65 -12.06 2.75
CA MET A 58 4.10 -12.12 2.70
C MET A 58 4.58 -12.81 1.42
N ALA A 59 4.03 -13.98 1.09
CA ALA A 59 4.39 -14.72 -0.11
C ALA A 59 4.18 -13.87 -1.38
N GLY A 60 3.03 -13.20 -1.50
CA GLY A 60 2.74 -12.28 -2.61
C GLY A 60 3.70 -11.08 -2.66
N LEU A 61 4.01 -10.46 -1.52
CA LEU A 61 4.96 -9.35 -1.44
C LEU A 61 6.39 -9.77 -1.80
N LEU A 62 6.84 -10.92 -1.33
CA LEU A 62 8.16 -11.47 -1.64
C LEU A 62 8.27 -11.82 -3.12
N LEU A 63 7.25 -12.45 -3.70
CA LEU A 63 7.21 -12.76 -5.12
C LEU A 63 7.27 -11.47 -5.94
N LEU A 64 6.51 -10.44 -5.55
CA LEU A 64 6.56 -9.13 -6.21
C LEU A 64 7.93 -8.46 -6.07
N SER A 65 8.57 -8.52 -4.90
CA SER A 65 9.94 -8.04 -4.70
C SER A 65 10.94 -8.80 -5.59
N ALA A 66 10.81 -10.12 -5.71
CA ALA A 66 11.67 -10.93 -6.57
C ALA A 66 11.48 -10.54 -8.05
N LEU A 67 10.25 -10.41 -8.52
CA LEU A 67 9.96 -9.91 -9.87
C LEU A 67 10.58 -8.54 -10.10
N PHE A 68 10.37 -7.61 -9.16
CA PHE A 68 10.95 -6.27 -9.24
C PHE A 68 12.48 -6.30 -9.39
N TYR A 69 13.17 -7.16 -8.63
CA TYR A 69 14.63 -7.33 -8.72
C TYR A 69 15.10 -7.72 -10.12
N PHE A 70 14.40 -8.65 -10.79
CA PHE A 70 14.75 -9.09 -12.14
C PHE A 70 14.37 -8.05 -13.20
N PHE A 71 13.18 -7.46 -13.11
CA PHE A 71 12.70 -6.49 -14.09
C PHE A 71 13.50 -5.19 -14.07
N ILE A 72 13.83 -4.67 -12.88
CA ILE A 72 14.53 -3.39 -12.77
C ILE A 72 15.94 -3.43 -13.36
N ARG A 73 16.59 -4.61 -13.34
CA ARG A 73 17.90 -4.84 -13.95
C ARG A 73 17.86 -4.91 -15.47
N LYS A 74 16.76 -5.40 -16.04
CA LYS A 74 16.57 -5.49 -17.49
C LYS A 74 16.07 -4.18 -18.12
N MET A 75 15.57 -3.23 -17.30
CA MET A 75 14.95 -1.99 -17.77
C MET A 75 15.69 -0.75 -17.24
N PRO A 76 16.80 -0.33 -17.88
CA PRO A 76 17.61 0.80 -17.41
C PRO A 76 16.85 2.13 -17.43
N GLY A 77 15.90 2.32 -18.35
CA GLY A 77 15.05 3.52 -18.41
C GLY A 77 14.17 3.69 -17.17
N THR A 78 13.51 2.60 -16.74
CA THR A 78 12.67 2.59 -15.53
C THR A 78 13.49 2.81 -14.27
N HIS A 79 14.68 2.19 -14.20
CA HIS A 79 15.63 2.41 -13.12
C HIS A 79 16.02 3.88 -12.99
N ALA A 80 16.41 4.53 -14.09
CA ALA A 80 16.77 5.95 -14.08
C ALA A 80 15.61 6.86 -13.65
N LYS A 81 14.36 6.56 -14.07
CA LYS A 81 13.17 7.32 -13.67
C LYS A 81 12.89 7.19 -12.17
N LEU A 82 12.92 5.97 -11.63
CA LEU A 82 12.72 5.75 -10.20
C LEU A 82 13.83 6.40 -9.35
N MET A 83 15.08 6.39 -9.84
CA MET A 83 16.19 7.09 -9.20
C MET A 83 15.98 8.61 -9.15
N LYS A 84 15.47 9.23 -10.23
CA LYS A 84 15.10 10.66 -10.20
C LYS A 84 14.02 10.95 -9.16
N ILE A 85 13.00 10.10 -9.05
CA ILE A 85 11.94 10.23 -8.05
C ILE A 85 12.52 10.11 -6.63
N LYS A 86 13.37 9.11 -6.39
CA LYS A 86 14.08 8.95 -5.11
C LYS A 86 14.84 10.22 -4.74
N TYR A 87 15.60 10.79 -5.67
CA TYR A 87 16.38 12.00 -5.41
C TYR A 87 15.50 13.20 -5.04
N LYS A 88 14.33 13.34 -5.65
CA LYS A 88 13.37 14.39 -5.30
C LYS A 88 12.79 14.22 -3.88
N TRP A 89 12.54 12.99 -3.45
CA TRP A 89 11.88 12.70 -2.17
C TRP A 89 12.84 12.58 -0.99
N PHE A 90 13.98 11.90 -1.18
CA PHE A 90 14.91 11.57 -0.11
C PHE A 90 16.27 12.24 -0.24
N GLY A 91 16.57 12.85 -1.40
CA GLY A 91 17.90 13.39 -1.70
C GLY A 91 18.86 12.35 -2.29
N ARG A 92 19.92 12.84 -2.94
CA ARG A 92 20.86 12.01 -3.73
C ARG A 92 21.76 11.11 -2.88
N TYR A 93 22.09 11.54 -1.66
CA TYR A 93 23.07 10.86 -0.78
C TYR A 93 22.43 10.03 0.33
N THR A 94 21.11 10.07 0.46
CA THR A 94 20.41 9.35 1.54
C THR A 94 20.43 7.85 1.27
N LYS A 95 21.16 7.12 2.11
CA LYS A 95 21.18 5.66 2.16
C LYS A 95 20.27 5.21 3.29
N MET A 96 19.08 4.74 2.96
CA MET A 96 18.14 4.24 3.95
C MET A 96 18.60 2.90 4.55
N THR A 97 18.40 2.74 5.85
CA THR A 97 18.60 1.45 6.52
C THR A 97 17.41 0.52 6.28
N VAL A 98 17.60 -0.78 6.54
CA VAL A 98 16.52 -1.78 6.41
C VAL A 98 15.36 -1.43 7.34
N GLY A 99 15.64 -1.00 8.58
CA GLY A 99 14.60 -0.58 9.53
C GLY A 99 13.82 0.65 9.06
N GLN A 100 14.50 1.66 8.53
CA GLN A 100 13.83 2.85 7.97
C GLN A 100 12.91 2.48 6.80
N ILE A 101 13.34 1.58 5.92
CA ILE A 101 12.51 1.09 4.81
C ILE A 101 11.29 0.32 5.34
N ALA A 102 11.44 -0.48 6.41
CA ALA A 102 10.34 -1.21 7.03
C ALA A 102 9.28 -0.25 7.59
N VAL A 103 9.72 0.78 8.32
CA VAL A 103 8.82 1.82 8.86
C VAL A 103 8.14 2.58 7.73
N LEU A 104 8.90 2.95 6.70
CA LEU A 104 8.36 3.71 5.58
C LEU A 104 7.32 2.92 4.76
N ARG A 105 7.42 1.58 4.75
CA ARG A 105 6.42 0.70 4.14
C ARG A 105 5.09 0.71 4.90
N LEU A 106 5.10 0.91 6.21
CA LEU A 106 3.86 1.06 7.01
C LEU A 106 3.11 2.35 6.66
N ILE A 107 3.74 3.29 5.96
CA ILE A 107 3.08 4.51 5.51
C ILE A 107 2.54 4.30 4.09
N PRO A 108 1.21 4.33 3.87
CA PRO A 108 0.59 3.98 2.58
C PRO A 108 0.93 4.95 1.44
N PHE A 109 1.50 6.11 1.74
CA PHE A 109 1.82 7.15 0.78
C PHE A 109 3.03 6.81 -0.11
N PHE A 110 3.94 5.97 0.38
CA PHE A 110 5.16 5.64 -0.36
C PHE A 110 4.95 4.48 -1.31
N HIS A 111 5.34 4.69 -2.57
CA HIS A 111 5.16 3.67 -3.61
C HIS A 111 6.10 2.47 -3.40
N TYR A 112 5.54 1.25 -3.46
CA TYR A 112 6.26 0.02 -3.13
C TYR A 112 7.55 -0.19 -3.93
N HIS A 113 7.53 0.12 -5.23
CA HIS A 113 8.69 0.00 -6.11
C HIS A 113 9.84 0.92 -5.73
N LEU A 114 9.54 2.13 -5.23
CA LEU A 114 10.56 3.08 -4.80
C LEU A 114 11.31 2.55 -3.57
N LEU A 115 10.58 1.96 -2.62
CA LEU A 115 11.15 1.38 -1.41
C LEU A 115 11.96 0.10 -1.70
N ASN A 116 11.51 -0.71 -2.67
CA ASN A 116 12.32 -1.83 -3.17
C ASN A 116 13.60 -1.36 -3.87
N LEU A 117 13.57 -0.23 -4.59
CA LEU A 117 14.78 0.34 -5.18
C LEU A 117 15.79 0.78 -4.12
N CYS A 118 15.34 1.49 -3.07
CA CYS A 118 16.20 1.86 -1.94
C CYS A 118 16.82 0.63 -1.27
N LEU A 119 16.04 -0.45 -1.15
CA LEU A 119 16.53 -1.71 -0.59
C LEU A 119 17.56 -2.39 -1.49
N LEU A 120 17.36 -2.36 -2.81
CA LEU A 120 18.27 -2.91 -3.80
C LEU A 120 19.62 -2.19 -3.82
N GLU A 121 19.63 -0.85 -3.70
CA GLU A 121 20.88 -0.10 -3.56
C GLU A 121 21.66 -0.49 -2.29
N ARG A 122 20.94 -0.79 -1.20
CA ARG A 122 21.56 -1.18 0.08
C ARG A 122 22.08 -2.62 0.06
N ARG A 123 21.35 -3.53 -0.61
CA ARG A 123 21.66 -4.96 -0.72
C ARG A 123 21.53 -5.39 -2.19
N PRO A 124 22.60 -5.28 -2.99
CA PRO A 124 22.53 -5.56 -4.42
C PRO A 124 22.46 -7.06 -4.73
N ASP A 125 22.94 -7.92 -3.83
CA ASP A 125 22.88 -9.36 -3.98
C ASP A 125 21.45 -9.90 -3.81
N PHE A 126 21.05 -10.89 -4.61
CA PHE A 126 19.66 -11.40 -4.61
C PHE A 126 19.24 -11.93 -3.23
N ARG A 127 20.13 -12.68 -2.56
CA ARG A 127 19.86 -13.25 -1.24
C ARG A 127 19.68 -12.17 -0.17
N GLY A 128 20.57 -11.17 -0.15
CA GLY A 128 20.51 -10.03 0.76
C GLY A 128 19.31 -9.14 0.50
N PHE A 129 18.97 -8.90 -0.77
CA PHE A 129 17.75 -8.20 -1.16
C PHE A 129 16.51 -8.93 -0.67
N MET A 130 16.39 -10.25 -0.91
CA MET A 130 15.24 -11.04 -0.48
C MET A 130 15.11 -11.14 1.04
N LYS A 131 16.22 -11.31 1.77
CA LYS A 131 16.22 -11.25 3.24
C LYS A 131 15.79 -9.87 3.75
N GLY A 132 16.28 -8.81 3.12
CA GLY A 132 15.86 -7.44 3.43
C GLY A 132 14.38 -7.21 3.10
N ALA A 133 13.89 -7.76 2.01
CA ALA A 133 12.50 -7.63 1.57
C ALA A 133 11.58 -8.36 2.55
N PHE A 134 11.96 -9.54 3.01
CA PHE A 134 11.28 -10.26 4.08
C PHE A 134 11.21 -9.42 5.35
N ALA A 135 12.35 -8.94 5.84
CA ALA A 135 12.42 -8.16 7.08
C ALA A 135 11.61 -6.85 7.02
N THR A 136 11.55 -6.22 5.84
CA THR A 136 10.81 -4.96 5.64
C THR A 136 9.33 -5.16 5.34
N ASN A 137 8.94 -6.28 4.73
CA ASN A 137 7.55 -6.64 4.47
C ASN A 137 6.86 -7.26 5.70
N LEU A 138 7.62 -7.82 6.65
CA LEU A 138 7.04 -8.48 7.83
C LEU A 138 6.19 -7.56 8.70
N PRO A 139 6.66 -6.38 9.13
CA PRO A 139 5.82 -5.46 9.88
C PRO A 139 4.59 -5.05 9.05
N LEU A 140 4.79 -4.72 7.78
CA LEU A 140 3.72 -4.31 6.88
C LEU A 140 2.60 -5.36 6.77
N ALA A 141 2.96 -6.60 6.46
CA ALA A 141 2.00 -7.68 6.29
C ALA A 141 1.25 -7.93 7.60
N PHE A 142 1.99 -8.12 8.70
CA PHE A 142 1.43 -8.41 10.01
C PHE A 142 0.47 -7.32 10.51
N PHE A 143 0.91 -6.06 10.54
CA PHE A 143 0.08 -4.97 11.08
C PHE A 143 -1.24 -4.82 10.32
N TYR A 144 -1.20 -4.89 8.98
CA TYR A 144 -2.41 -4.67 8.19
C TYR A 144 -3.32 -5.88 8.11
N THR A 145 -2.80 -7.11 8.14
CA THR A 145 -3.66 -8.30 8.23
C THR A 145 -4.31 -8.39 9.61
N VAL A 146 -3.56 -8.10 10.67
CA VAL A 146 -4.12 -8.03 12.03
C VAL A 146 -5.20 -6.96 12.11
N PHE A 147 -4.93 -5.77 11.60
CA PHE A 147 -5.93 -4.71 11.54
C PHE A 147 -7.16 -5.11 10.71
N GLY A 148 -6.97 -5.82 9.60
CA GLY A 148 -8.05 -6.37 8.78
C GLY A 148 -8.94 -7.34 9.55
N GLU A 149 -8.38 -8.27 10.31
CA GLU A 149 -9.15 -9.19 11.16
C GLU A 149 -9.86 -8.45 12.29
N PHE A 150 -9.24 -7.43 12.91
CA PHE A 150 -9.93 -6.63 13.92
C PHE A 150 -11.14 -5.87 13.34
N ILE A 151 -11.09 -5.46 12.07
CA ILE A 151 -12.21 -4.80 11.41
C ILE A 151 -13.44 -5.71 11.34
N THR A 152 -13.28 -7.02 11.15
CA THR A 152 -14.43 -7.93 11.08
C THR A 152 -15.18 -8.04 12.40
N HIS A 153 -14.53 -7.69 13.52
CA HIS A 153 -15.14 -7.67 14.85
C HIS A 153 -15.73 -6.30 15.22
N PHE A 154 -15.64 -5.27 14.37
CA PHE A 154 -16.29 -4.00 14.65
C PHE A 154 -17.80 -4.12 14.53
N THR A 155 -18.49 -4.08 15.67
CA THR A 155 -19.94 -3.88 15.71
C THR A 155 -20.29 -2.53 15.06
N PRO A 156 -21.41 -2.42 14.32
CA PRO A 156 -21.84 -1.17 13.67
C PRO A 156 -21.85 0.05 14.62
N THR A 157 -22.07 -0.17 15.91
CA THR A 157 -22.00 0.85 16.95
C THR A 157 -20.60 1.48 17.08
N ILE A 158 -19.54 0.68 17.09
CA ILE A 158 -18.16 1.16 17.21
C ILE A 158 -17.78 1.99 15.98
N ALA A 159 -18.21 1.56 14.79
CA ALA A 159 -17.99 2.30 13.55
C ALA A 159 -18.65 3.70 13.59
N ILE A 160 -19.90 3.79 14.08
CA ILE A 160 -20.61 5.07 14.25
C ILE A 160 -19.87 5.99 15.23
N VAL A 161 -19.40 5.46 16.37
CA VAL A 161 -18.64 6.26 17.36
C VAL A 161 -17.34 6.80 16.76
N ILE A 162 -16.59 5.96 16.04
CA ILE A 162 -15.34 6.38 15.39
C ILE A 162 -15.60 7.47 14.35
N ILE A 163 -16.59 7.29 13.48
CA ILE A 163 -16.95 8.27 12.45
C ILE A 163 -17.40 9.59 13.09
N SER A 164 -18.26 9.53 14.11
CA SER A 164 -18.74 10.71 14.82
C SER A 164 -17.59 11.46 15.51
N SER A 165 -16.64 10.74 16.11
CA SER A 165 -15.44 11.34 16.73
C SER A 165 -14.54 12.00 15.69
N LEU A 166 -14.33 11.36 14.53
CA LEU A 166 -13.52 11.91 13.44
C LEU A 166 -14.15 13.19 12.86
N LEU A 167 -15.48 13.18 12.66
CA LEU A 167 -16.22 14.35 12.18
C LEU A 167 -16.16 15.51 13.17
N LEU A 168 -16.28 15.23 14.47
CA LEU A 168 -16.14 16.24 15.51
C LEU A 168 -14.72 16.84 15.51
N LEU A 169 -13.70 15.98 15.43
CA LEU A 169 -12.30 16.43 15.34
C LEU A 169 -12.07 17.29 14.09
N PHE A 170 -12.55 16.85 12.93
CA PHE A 170 -12.46 17.61 11.68
C PHE A 170 -13.16 18.97 11.78
N TYR A 171 -14.33 19.01 12.42
CA TYR A 171 -15.06 20.26 12.68
C TYR A 171 -14.26 21.21 13.60
N ILE A 172 -13.64 20.69 14.65
CA ILE A 172 -12.80 21.48 15.58
C ILE A 172 -11.53 22.00 14.87
N LEU A 173 -10.90 21.19 14.02
CA LEU A 173 -9.70 21.56 13.26
C LEU A 173 -9.98 22.51 12.09
N ARG A 174 -11.25 22.82 11.79
CA ARG A 174 -11.60 23.74 10.71
C ARG A 174 -11.12 25.15 11.03
N GLU A 175 -10.19 25.67 10.21
CA GLU A 175 -9.77 27.07 10.29
C GLU A 175 -10.97 28.01 10.06
N LYS A 176 -11.23 28.89 11.03
CA LYS A 176 -12.45 29.70 11.10
C LYS A 176 -12.37 31.01 10.30
N ILE A 177 -11.19 31.39 9.80
CA ILE A 177 -10.95 32.69 9.14
C ILE A 177 -10.08 32.49 7.90
N VAL A 178 -10.68 32.67 6.72
CA VAL A 178 -9.95 32.81 5.45
C VAL A 178 -9.72 34.31 5.24
N ILE A 179 -8.48 34.77 5.44
CA ILE A 179 -8.10 36.15 5.14
C ILE A 179 -7.89 36.23 3.63
N MET A 180 -8.90 36.69 2.89
CA MET A 180 -8.72 37.09 1.49
C MET A 180 -7.89 38.37 1.46
N ALA A 181 -6.73 38.32 0.82
CA ALA A 181 -5.94 39.52 0.54
C ALA A 181 -6.77 40.43 -0.38
N TRP A 182 -6.85 41.73 -0.03
CA TRP A 182 -7.62 42.73 -0.76
C TRP A 182 -7.27 42.79 -2.26
N ASP A 183 -6.01 42.53 -2.62
CA ASP A 183 -5.54 42.55 -4.01
C ASP A 183 -6.17 41.45 -4.89
N ASP A 184 -6.60 40.32 -4.31
CA ASP A 184 -7.24 39.23 -5.05
C ASP A 184 -8.72 39.53 -5.37
N PHE A 185 -9.39 40.37 -4.56
CA PHE A 185 -10.80 40.73 -4.78
C PHE A 185 -10.99 41.73 -5.93
N PHE A 186 -9.99 42.60 -6.18
CA PHE A 186 -10.12 43.71 -7.14
C PHE A 186 -9.40 43.50 -8.49
N ARG A 187 -8.77 42.35 -8.75
CA ARG A 187 -8.06 42.06 -10.02
C ARG A 187 -8.94 41.81 -11.25
N HIS A 188 -10.23 42.18 -11.23
CA HIS A 188 -11.17 41.94 -12.33
C HIS A 188 -11.42 43.12 -13.29
N SER A 189 -10.55 44.14 -13.38
CA SER A 189 -10.83 45.30 -14.25
C SER A 189 -9.73 45.79 -15.20
N ASN A 190 -8.53 45.20 -15.24
CA ASN A 190 -7.40 45.77 -16.02
C ASN A 190 -6.72 44.82 -17.03
N GLN A 191 -7.37 43.77 -17.52
CA GLN A 191 -6.80 42.90 -18.59
C GLN A 191 -7.55 42.90 -19.93
N GLU A 192 -8.52 43.79 -20.13
CA GLU A 192 -9.19 43.97 -21.43
C GLU A 192 -8.90 45.37 -21.99
N LYS A 193 -7.65 45.62 -22.39
CA LYS A 193 -7.27 46.66 -23.36
C LYS A 193 -5.81 46.48 -23.73
N ASN A 194 -5.56 45.68 -24.78
CA ASN A 194 -4.57 45.94 -25.82
C ASN A 194 -4.65 44.85 -26.91
N PRO A 195 -5.39 45.09 -28.00
CA PRO A 195 -4.97 44.67 -29.32
C PRO A 195 -4.57 45.92 -30.12
N CYS A 196 -3.28 46.01 -30.45
CA CYS A 196 -2.67 46.64 -31.63
C CYS A 196 -1.16 46.76 -31.39
#